data_AF-A0A5B3FZ43-F1
#
_entry.id   AF-A0A5B3FZ43-F1
#
_cell.length_a   1.000
_cell.length_b   1.000
_cell.length_c   1.000
_cell.angle_alpha   90.00
_cell.angle_beta   90.00
_cell.angle_gamma   90.00
#
_symmetry.space_group_name_H-M   'P 1'
#
loop_
_entity.id
_entity.type
_entity.pdbx_description
1 polymer ?
#
loop_
_entity_poly.entity_id
_entity_poly.type
_entity_poly.pdbx_seq_one_letter_code
_entity_poly.pdbx_strand_id
1 'polypeptide(L)'
;MKNYLLPIFALLIVGCGTHQPEQTYDEMLNDVVLNFNVGTIGGDSVLKAFVQKAQADSVARQYSNPAMKEEMMFTLISDYIDAGQVNNAQHLYDNMLKYAEQEYGKVSQMTAMTYKEKAHLYERVGDLENAIQMMQKSAEVFEKLPKNDINYYKDAEVFIRRWEEQKSKQAANNIISFFYEQPINKYTVSGIANENSEFECYDLTLTFHHIDTGQEFSVYGGRTSWGMKLDDNLAYPDNKDGDVIKSPEYDIPFFFTDLDFDGKDELITNLSPYGGSQRNVGAFTSIYKIKSGKAINATEYFTNKSEIFKSIDQYFFFVNNARKEIILYADGGAYSFGWKIYKFNNGEYIYDRYIHCDQNIDSSGYTVTVLSPQGQPIKSFTVSEDKFNRDKWNY
;
A
#
# COMPACT_ATOMS: atom_id res chain seq x y z
N MET A 1 0.34 6.71 15.52
CA MET A 1 -0.68 7.52 16.24
C MET A 1 -0.29 7.61 17.71
N LYS A 2 -0.18 8.80 18.30
CA LYS A 2 0.32 8.96 19.69
C LYS A 2 -0.71 9.42 20.73
N ASN A 3 -2.02 9.38 20.44
CA ASN A 3 -2.99 10.15 21.23
C ASN A 3 -4.23 9.43 21.80
N TYR A 4 -4.34 8.09 21.88
CA TYR A 4 -5.59 7.49 22.39
C TYR A 4 -5.52 6.28 23.33
N LEU A 5 -4.36 5.88 23.87
CA LEU A 5 -4.31 4.86 24.94
C LEU A 5 -4.43 5.46 26.36
N LEU A 6 -4.14 6.75 26.52
CA LEU A 6 -4.10 7.43 27.82
C LEU A 6 -5.44 7.63 28.57
N PRO A 7 -6.65 7.62 27.96
CA PRO A 7 -7.87 7.76 28.76
C PRO A 7 -8.45 6.41 29.22
N ILE A 8 -7.87 5.27 28.84
CA ILE A 8 -8.53 3.95 29.05
C ILE A 8 -8.60 3.56 30.54
N PHE A 9 -7.75 4.11 31.42
CA PHE A 9 -7.61 3.57 32.78
C PHE A 9 -7.85 4.52 33.96
N ALA A 10 -8.46 5.69 33.73
CA ALA A 10 -9.06 6.41 34.86
C ALA A 10 -10.31 5.71 35.44
N LEU A 11 -10.86 4.68 34.77
CA LEU A 11 -12.22 4.18 35.05
C LEU A 11 -12.38 2.66 35.24
N LEU A 12 -11.33 1.85 35.15
CA LEU A 12 -11.42 0.40 35.43
C LEU A 12 -11.31 0.02 36.92
N ILE A 13 -11.38 1.01 37.82
CA ILE A 13 -11.33 0.79 39.29
C ILE A 13 -12.66 0.25 39.86
N VAL A 14 -13.76 0.19 39.09
CA VAL A 14 -15.06 -0.21 39.63
C VAL A 14 -15.62 -1.45 38.95
N GLY A 15 -15.13 -2.62 39.36
CA GLY A 15 -15.69 -3.92 39.01
C GLY A 15 -15.18 -5.02 39.94
N CYS A 16 -15.96 -5.35 40.97
CA CYS A 16 -15.66 -6.35 41.99
C CYS A 16 -15.31 -7.75 41.43
N GLY A 17 -14.25 -8.37 41.96
CA GLY A 17 -13.99 -9.80 41.81
C GLY A 17 -12.58 -10.24 42.27
N THR A 18 -12.46 -10.62 43.56
CA THR A 18 -11.44 -11.51 44.15
C THR A 18 -9.97 -11.43 43.66
N HIS A 19 -9.13 -10.76 44.46
CA HIS A 19 -7.67 -10.97 44.63
C HIS A 19 -6.98 -11.86 43.57
N GLN A 20 -6.58 -11.28 42.44
CA GLN A 20 -5.44 -11.82 41.70
C GLN A 20 -4.18 -11.62 42.57
N PRO A 21 -3.19 -12.53 42.54
CA PRO A 21 -1.88 -12.25 43.11
C PRO A 21 -1.34 -10.99 42.40
N GLU A 22 -0.86 -9.99 43.14
CA GLU A 22 -0.20 -8.83 42.54
C GLU A 22 1.08 -9.31 41.85
N GLN A 23 0.97 -9.62 40.55
CA GLN A 23 2.14 -9.82 39.70
C GLN A 23 2.95 -8.53 39.72
N THR A 24 4.27 -8.65 39.79
CA THR A 24 5.16 -7.51 39.56
C THR A 24 5.11 -7.10 38.09
N TYR A 25 5.47 -5.85 37.79
CA TYR A 25 5.55 -5.37 36.39
C TYR A 25 6.42 -6.26 35.51
N ASP A 26 7.56 -6.74 36.04
CA ASP A 26 8.47 -7.61 35.28
C ASP A 26 7.89 -9.03 35.10
N GLU A 27 7.08 -9.53 36.03
CA GLU A 27 6.34 -10.80 35.84
C GLU A 27 5.26 -10.66 34.77
N MET A 28 4.51 -9.55 34.75
CA MET A 28 3.55 -9.26 33.69
C MET A 28 4.25 -9.16 32.33
N LEU A 29 5.38 -8.44 32.25
CA LEU A 29 6.19 -8.33 31.04
C LEU A 29 6.63 -9.72 30.54
N ASN A 30 7.17 -10.54 31.43
CA ASN A 30 7.63 -11.88 31.08
C ASN A 30 6.49 -12.76 30.58
N ASP A 31 5.31 -12.66 31.19
CA ASP A 31 4.13 -13.39 30.75
C ASP A 31 3.69 -12.97 29.34
N VAL A 32 3.63 -11.66 29.06
CA VAL A 32 3.31 -11.13 27.73
C VAL A 32 4.30 -11.64 26.68
N VAL A 33 5.60 -11.61 26.98
CA VAL A 33 6.66 -12.02 26.06
C VAL A 33 6.66 -13.54 25.82
N LEU A 34 6.48 -14.35 26.86
CA LEU A 34 6.67 -15.79 26.78
C LEU A 34 5.40 -16.56 26.45
N ASN A 35 4.24 -16.09 26.91
CA ASN A 35 2.98 -16.83 26.80
C ASN A 35 2.00 -16.17 25.83
N PHE A 36 1.91 -14.84 25.78
CA PHE A 36 0.97 -14.16 24.88
C PHE A 36 1.52 -13.94 23.47
N ASN A 37 2.83 -13.74 23.34
CA ASN A 37 3.47 -13.56 22.04
C ASN A 37 3.73 -14.89 21.29
N VAL A 38 3.26 -16.03 21.83
CA VAL A 38 3.45 -17.36 21.24
C VAL A 38 2.76 -17.45 19.88
N GLY A 39 3.46 -18.02 18.89
CA GLY A 39 2.97 -18.23 17.54
C GLY A 39 3.26 -17.09 16.55
N THR A 40 3.87 -15.99 17.01
CA THR A 40 4.38 -14.93 16.13
C THR A 40 5.61 -15.39 15.35
N ILE A 41 5.81 -14.88 14.13
CA ILE A 41 6.92 -15.24 13.23
C ILE A 41 7.72 -13.98 12.89
N GLY A 42 9.06 -14.04 13.01
CA GLY A 42 9.95 -12.94 12.59
C GLY A 42 9.80 -11.64 13.41
N GLY A 43 9.18 -11.70 14.60
CA GLY A 43 8.88 -10.54 15.46
C GLY A 43 10.04 -10.08 16.35
N ASP A 44 11.23 -10.69 16.24
CA ASP A 44 12.32 -10.52 17.23
C ASP A 44 12.78 -9.06 17.39
N SER A 45 12.80 -8.26 16.32
CA SER A 45 13.23 -6.86 16.40
C SER A 45 12.21 -5.98 17.11
N VAL A 46 10.91 -6.14 16.81
CA VAL A 46 9.80 -5.40 17.43
C VAL A 46 9.65 -5.81 18.89
N LEU A 47 9.62 -7.12 19.15
CA LEU A 47 9.55 -7.67 20.51
C LEU A 47 10.73 -7.20 21.35
N LYS A 48 11.95 -7.21 20.81
CA LYS A 48 13.14 -6.73 21.53
C LYS A 48 13.06 -5.24 21.85
N ALA A 49 12.59 -4.42 20.90
CA ALA A 49 12.40 -2.98 21.13
C ALA A 49 11.33 -2.72 22.20
N PHE A 50 10.20 -3.44 22.13
CA PHE A 50 9.14 -3.40 23.13
C PHE A 50 9.67 -3.77 24.52
N VAL A 51 10.38 -4.90 24.64
CA VAL A 51 10.98 -5.36 25.90
C VAL A 51 11.96 -4.34 26.45
N GLN A 52 12.85 -3.78 25.62
CA GLN A 52 13.80 -2.76 26.05
C GLN A 52 13.10 -1.50 26.58
N LYS A 53 12.02 -1.07 25.92
CA LYS A 53 11.24 0.10 26.33
C LYS A 53 10.49 -0.15 27.63
N ALA A 54 9.80 -1.29 27.75
CA ALA A 54 9.12 -1.70 28.98
C ALA A 54 10.12 -1.84 30.14
N GLN A 55 11.30 -2.38 29.87
CA GLN A 55 12.37 -2.50 30.85
C GLN A 55 13.04 -1.18 31.21
N ALA A 56 12.83 -0.10 30.47
CA ALA A 56 13.34 1.22 30.82
C ALA A 56 12.33 2.05 31.64
N ASP A 57 11.06 1.63 31.71
CA ASP A 57 9.99 2.39 32.34
C ASP A 57 9.96 2.23 33.87
N SER A 58 10.87 2.95 34.53
CA SER A 58 10.99 2.95 35.99
C SER A 58 9.73 3.44 36.72
N VAL A 59 8.91 4.28 36.08
CA VAL A 59 7.68 4.81 36.70
C VAL A 59 6.59 3.75 36.67
N ALA A 60 6.37 3.11 35.52
CA ALA A 60 5.38 2.04 35.42
C ALA A 60 5.66 0.89 36.39
N ARG A 61 6.95 0.54 36.58
CA ARG A 61 7.37 -0.46 37.56
C ARG A 61 7.09 -0.08 39.02
N GLN A 62 7.23 1.20 39.36
CA GLN A 62 7.00 1.67 40.73
C GLN A 62 5.50 1.64 41.10
N TYR A 63 4.62 1.78 40.10
CA TYR A 63 3.16 1.88 40.29
C TYR A 63 2.42 0.74 39.58
N SER A 64 3.02 -0.46 39.59
CA SER A 64 2.46 -1.62 38.90
C SER A 64 1.09 -2.01 39.46
N ASN A 65 0.14 -2.26 38.57
CA ASN A 65 -1.18 -2.78 38.92
C ASN A 65 -1.60 -3.85 37.89
N PRO A 66 -2.58 -4.71 38.23
CA PRO A 66 -2.96 -5.83 37.35
C PRO A 66 -3.36 -5.43 35.93
N ALA A 67 -3.91 -4.23 35.72
CA ALA A 67 -4.36 -3.77 34.42
C ALA A 67 -3.23 -3.40 33.44
N MET A 68 -1.99 -3.23 33.95
CA MET A 68 -0.84 -2.91 33.10
C MET A 68 -0.51 -4.06 32.15
N LYS A 69 -0.87 -5.30 32.49
CA LYS A 69 -0.62 -6.45 31.62
C LYS A 69 -1.39 -6.33 30.30
N GLU A 70 -2.66 -5.95 30.37
CA GLU A 70 -3.50 -5.75 29.17
C GLU A 70 -2.99 -4.55 28.35
N GLU A 71 -2.54 -3.49 29.01
CA GLU A 71 -1.90 -2.36 28.34
C GLU A 71 -0.62 -2.79 27.60
N MET A 72 0.19 -3.64 28.21
CA MET A 72 1.40 -4.19 27.58
C MET A 72 1.06 -5.04 26.35
N MET A 73 -0.01 -5.84 26.42
CA MET A 73 -0.51 -6.58 25.25
C MET A 73 -0.95 -5.64 24.12
N PHE A 74 -1.79 -4.64 24.41
CA PHE A 74 -2.23 -3.67 23.39
C PHE A 74 -1.07 -2.84 22.83
N THR A 75 -0.08 -2.52 23.67
CA THR A 75 1.13 -1.79 23.24
C THR A 75 1.96 -2.64 22.28
N LEU A 76 2.23 -3.90 22.61
CA LEU A 76 2.99 -4.80 21.73
C LEU A 76 2.24 -5.05 20.41
N ILE A 77 0.92 -5.22 20.46
CA ILE A 77 0.07 -5.27 19.26
C ILE A 77 0.25 -4.01 18.42
N SER A 78 0.19 -2.83 19.04
CA SER A 78 0.37 -1.55 18.34
C SER A 78 1.75 -1.44 17.71
N ASP A 79 2.80 -1.86 18.42
CA ASP A 79 4.18 -1.87 17.90
C ASP A 79 4.33 -2.81 16.69
N TYR A 80 3.64 -3.95 16.69
CA TYR A 80 3.59 -4.84 15.51
C TYR A 80 2.85 -4.20 14.33
N ILE A 81 1.73 -3.52 14.58
CA ILE A 81 0.98 -2.83 13.52
C ILE A 81 1.82 -1.70 12.91
N ASP A 82 2.47 -0.89 13.75
CA ASP A 82 3.34 0.20 13.31
C ASP A 82 4.56 -0.33 12.51
N ALA A 83 4.99 -1.56 12.77
CA ALA A 83 6.02 -2.25 12.00
C ALA A 83 5.51 -3.01 10.75
N GLY A 84 4.22 -2.91 10.42
CA GLY A 84 3.59 -3.62 9.30
C GLY A 84 3.42 -5.14 9.52
N GLN A 85 3.67 -5.65 10.73
CA GLN A 85 3.56 -7.07 11.07
C GLN A 85 2.13 -7.46 11.44
N VAL A 86 1.20 -7.30 10.49
CA VAL A 86 -0.24 -7.55 10.68
C VAL A 86 -0.54 -8.95 11.20
N ASN A 87 0.10 -9.99 10.66
CA ASN A 87 -0.13 -11.38 11.09
C ASN A 87 0.23 -11.59 12.57
N ASN A 88 1.32 -10.95 13.03
CA ASN A 88 1.72 -11.03 14.44
C ASN A 88 0.71 -10.29 15.34
N ALA A 89 0.23 -9.11 14.92
CA ALA A 89 -0.81 -8.39 15.63
C ALA A 89 -2.12 -9.20 15.72
N GLN A 90 -2.54 -9.87 14.64
CA GLN A 90 -3.72 -10.74 14.64
C GLN A 90 -3.56 -11.91 15.63
N HIS A 91 -2.41 -12.57 15.63
CA HIS A 91 -2.12 -13.65 16.58
C HIS A 91 -2.17 -13.19 18.03
N LEU A 92 -1.65 -12.00 18.34
CA LEU A 92 -1.73 -11.46 19.69
C LEU A 92 -3.16 -11.12 20.10
N TYR A 93 -3.98 -10.55 19.21
CA TYR A 93 -5.40 -10.36 19.50
C TYR A 93 -6.13 -11.68 19.77
N ASP A 94 -5.81 -12.76 19.06
CA ASP A 94 -6.39 -14.08 19.31
C ASP A 94 -6.00 -14.63 20.69
N ASN A 95 -4.74 -14.46 21.09
CA ASN A 95 -4.28 -14.88 22.41
C ASN A 95 -4.89 -14.00 23.52
N MET A 96 -5.00 -12.70 23.28
CA MET A 96 -5.65 -11.77 24.19
C MET A 96 -7.15 -12.06 24.35
N LEU A 97 -7.86 -12.45 23.28
CA LEU A 97 -9.26 -12.88 23.35
C LEU A 97 -9.42 -14.13 24.21
N LYS A 98 -8.57 -15.15 24.00
CA LYS A 98 -8.60 -16.37 24.82
C LYS A 98 -8.40 -16.06 26.31
N TYR A 99 -7.43 -15.21 26.61
CA TYR A 99 -7.18 -14.75 27.97
C TYR A 99 -8.35 -13.94 28.55
N ALA A 100 -8.89 -13.00 27.78
CA ALA A 100 -10.00 -12.17 28.24
C ALA A 100 -11.23 -13.02 28.60
N GLU A 101 -11.54 -14.03 27.78
CA GLU A 101 -12.62 -14.97 28.04
C GLU A 101 -12.35 -15.89 29.24
N GLN A 102 -11.09 -16.27 29.49
CA GLN A 102 -10.71 -17.13 30.62
C GLN A 102 -10.70 -16.39 31.95
N GLU A 103 -10.09 -15.21 32.01
CA GLU A 103 -9.91 -14.45 33.27
C GLU A 103 -11.13 -13.61 33.63
N TYR A 104 -11.71 -12.91 32.65
CA TYR A 104 -12.82 -11.98 32.91
C TYR A 104 -14.17 -12.56 32.50
N GLY A 105 -14.19 -13.68 31.78
CA GLY A 105 -15.39 -14.29 31.25
C GLY A 105 -15.80 -13.74 29.88
N LYS A 106 -16.70 -14.48 29.23
CA LYS A 106 -17.23 -14.15 27.89
C LYS A 106 -18.07 -12.87 27.85
N VAL A 107 -18.61 -12.45 28.99
CA VAL A 107 -19.40 -11.22 29.13
C VAL A 107 -18.66 -10.27 30.06
N SER A 108 -17.64 -9.60 29.54
CA SER A 108 -16.79 -8.68 30.29
C SER A 108 -16.38 -7.48 29.44
N GLN A 109 -16.01 -6.40 30.11
CA GLN A 109 -15.46 -5.21 29.44
C GLN A 109 -14.22 -5.57 28.62
N MET A 110 -13.28 -6.35 29.18
CA MET A 110 -12.05 -6.73 28.49
C MET A 110 -12.32 -7.54 27.21
N THR A 111 -13.26 -8.48 27.26
CA THR A 111 -13.64 -9.30 26.11
C THR A 111 -14.25 -8.44 25.00
N ALA A 112 -15.18 -7.54 25.34
CA ALA A 112 -15.76 -6.61 24.36
C ALA A 112 -14.70 -5.71 23.71
N MET A 113 -13.77 -5.17 24.51
CA MET A 113 -12.71 -4.28 24.02
C MET A 113 -11.79 -4.99 23.06
N THR A 114 -11.41 -6.23 23.39
CA THR A 114 -10.51 -7.00 22.54
C THR A 114 -11.15 -7.28 21.18
N TYR A 115 -12.45 -7.59 21.13
CA TYR A 115 -13.20 -7.71 19.87
C TYR A 115 -13.23 -6.38 19.09
N LYS A 116 -13.53 -5.26 19.75
CA LYS A 116 -13.56 -3.92 19.14
C LYS A 116 -12.21 -3.54 18.52
N GLU A 117 -11.12 -3.71 19.26
CA GLU A 117 -9.78 -3.35 18.80
C GLU A 117 -9.35 -4.27 17.63
N LYS A 118 -9.68 -5.56 17.69
CA LYS A 118 -9.45 -6.48 16.58
C LYS A 118 -10.26 -6.09 15.33
N ALA A 119 -11.48 -5.58 15.49
CA ALA A 119 -12.27 -5.05 14.38
C ALA A 119 -11.58 -3.86 13.69
N HIS A 120 -10.99 -2.93 14.47
CA HIS A 120 -10.24 -1.80 13.93
C HIS A 120 -8.93 -2.22 13.23
N LEU A 121 -8.31 -3.32 13.67
CA LEU A 121 -7.20 -3.91 12.92
C LEU A 121 -7.67 -4.37 11.53
N TYR A 122 -8.75 -5.15 11.47
CA TYR A 122 -9.30 -5.63 10.19
C TYR A 122 -9.73 -4.47 9.28
N GLU A 123 -10.36 -3.43 9.83
CA GLU A 123 -10.68 -2.20 9.10
C GLU A 123 -9.43 -1.57 8.47
N ARG A 124 -8.34 -1.47 9.23
CA ARG A 124 -7.08 -0.86 8.76
C ARG A 124 -6.44 -1.63 7.60
N VAL A 125 -6.62 -2.95 7.56
CA VAL A 125 -6.06 -3.81 6.51
C VAL A 125 -7.05 -4.09 5.38
N GLY A 126 -8.22 -3.44 5.39
CA GLY A 126 -9.22 -3.55 4.32
C GLY A 126 -10.13 -4.77 4.40
N ASP A 127 -10.00 -5.62 5.42
CA ASP A 127 -10.83 -6.81 5.61
C ASP A 127 -12.15 -6.44 6.31
N LEU A 128 -13.04 -5.80 5.55
CA LEU A 128 -14.28 -5.22 6.09
C LEU A 128 -15.25 -6.29 6.63
N GLU A 129 -15.25 -7.49 6.05
CA GLU A 129 -16.13 -8.55 6.50
C GLU A 129 -15.76 -9.03 7.90
N ASN A 130 -14.48 -9.32 8.15
CA ASN A 130 -14.02 -9.69 9.48
C ASN A 130 -14.07 -8.51 10.45
N ALA A 131 -13.89 -7.26 9.97
CA ALA A 131 -14.06 -6.07 10.79
C ALA A 131 -15.50 -5.96 11.33
N ILE A 132 -16.51 -6.09 10.46
CA ILE A 132 -17.92 -6.09 10.86
C ILE A 132 -18.21 -7.25 11.81
N GLN A 133 -17.74 -8.46 11.51
CA GLN A 133 -17.98 -9.63 12.35
C GLN A 133 -17.42 -9.47 13.77
N MET A 134 -16.19 -8.94 13.91
CA MET A 134 -15.61 -8.69 15.23
C MET A 134 -16.34 -7.57 15.97
N MET A 135 -16.76 -6.51 15.27
CA MET A 135 -17.52 -5.43 15.90
C MET A 135 -18.92 -5.89 16.35
N GLN A 136 -19.58 -6.77 15.60
CA GLN A 136 -20.85 -7.39 16.01
C GLN A 136 -20.67 -8.18 17.32
N LYS A 137 -19.63 -9.01 17.42
CA LYS A 137 -19.30 -9.71 18.67
C LYS A 137 -19.03 -8.74 19.82
N SER A 138 -18.33 -7.65 19.56
CA SER A 138 -18.12 -6.59 20.55
C SER A 138 -19.45 -5.98 21.02
N ALA A 139 -20.35 -5.64 20.10
CA ALA A 139 -21.65 -5.06 20.41
C ALA A 139 -22.51 -6.01 21.24
N GLU A 140 -22.57 -7.30 20.88
CA GLU A 140 -23.32 -8.33 21.63
C GLU A 140 -22.85 -8.48 23.08
N VAL A 141 -21.54 -8.33 23.33
CA VAL A 141 -21.00 -8.35 24.70
C VAL A 141 -21.38 -7.06 25.43
N PHE A 142 -21.18 -5.89 24.81
CA PHE A 142 -21.52 -4.61 25.42
C PHE A 142 -23.00 -4.45 25.76
N GLU A 143 -23.88 -5.01 24.95
CA GLU A 143 -25.33 -4.98 25.18
C GLU A 143 -25.71 -5.62 26.53
N LYS A 144 -24.98 -6.66 26.93
CA LYS A 144 -25.21 -7.42 28.16
C LYS A 144 -24.55 -6.79 29.38
N LEU A 145 -23.70 -5.78 29.18
CA LEU A 145 -23.01 -5.06 30.26
C LEU A 145 -23.83 -3.84 30.72
N PRO A 146 -23.63 -3.37 31.96
CA PRO A 146 -24.23 -2.12 32.42
C PRO A 146 -23.91 -0.96 31.47
N LYS A 147 -24.91 -0.12 31.20
CA LYS A 147 -24.74 1.11 30.40
C LYS A 147 -24.05 2.17 31.28
N ASN A 148 -22.75 2.31 31.12
CA ASN A 148 -21.90 3.31 31.78
C ASN A 148 -20.93 3.93 30.76
N ASP A 149 -20.09 4.85 31.20
CA ASP A 149 -19.18 5.61 30.31
C ASP A 149 -18.13 4.74 29.60
N ILE A 150 -17.90 3.51 30.07
CA ILE A 150 -16.97 2.55 29.46
C ILE A 150 -17.68 1.51 28.57
N ASN A 151 -18.99 1.65 28.37
CA ASN A 151 -19.77 0.79 27.48
C ASN A 151 -19.83 1.42 26.08
N TYR A 152 -19.11 0.81 25.12
CA TYR A 152 -19.00 1.30 23.75
C TYR A 152 -20.05 0.68 22.80
N TYR A 153 -21.18 0.20 23.30
CA TYR A 153 -22.24 -0.41 22.49
C TYR A 153 -22.66 0.49 21.31
N LYS A 154 -22.95 1.77 21.59
CA LYS A 154 -23.38 2.73 20.56
C LYS A 154 -22.31 2.97 19.51
N ASP A 155 -21.04 3.00 19.91
CA ASP A 155 -19.93 3.18 18.97
C ASP A 155 -19.80 1.95 18.06
N ALA A 156 -19.96 0.76 18.62
CA ALA A 156 -20.00 -0.49 17.87
C ALA A 156 -21.19 -0.53 16.88
N GLU A 157 -22.38 -0.10 17.30
CA GLU A 157 -23.55 0.02 16.40
C GLU A 157 -23.31 1.03 15.27
N VAL A 158 -22.71 2.19 15.57
CA VAL A 158 -22.38 3.20 14.57
C VAL A 158 -21.35 2.67 13.57
N PHE A 159 -20.34 1.94 14.05
CA PHE A 159 -19.36 1.29 13.19
C PHE A 159 -20.01 0.28 12.24
N ILE A 160 -20.82 -0.64 12.79
CA ILE A 160 -21.51 -1.68 12.02
C ILE A 160 -22.41 -1.01 10.98
N ARG A 161 -23.26 -0.06 11.40
CA ARG A 161 -24.16 0.67 10.51
C ARG A 161 -23.41 1.39 9.39
N ARG A 162 -22.32 2.10 9.70
CA ARG A 162 -21.52 2.80 8.69
C ARG A 162 -21.03 1.85 7.61
N TRP A 163 -20.54 0.68 8.00
CA TRP A 163 -20.01 -0.30 7.07
C TRP A 163 -21.08 -1.12 6.37
N GLU A 164 -22.22 -1.42 7.00
CA GLU A 164 -23.37 -2.02 6.34
C GLU A 164 -24.01 -1.06 5.34
N GLU A 165 -24.13 0.23 5.66
CA GLU A 165 -24.53 1.28 4.72
C GLU A 165 -23.53 1.40 3.57
N GLN A 166 -22.23 1.31 3.83
CA GLN A 166 -21.20 1.34 2.80
C GLN A 166 -21.24 0.09 1.93
N LYS A 167 -21.36 -1.10 2.51
CA LYS A 167 -21.53 -2.39 1.80
C LYS A 167 -22.80 -2.38 0.97
N SER A 168 -23.89 -1.82 1.49
CA SER A 168 -25.16 -1.66 0.78
C SER A 168 -25.04 -0.65 -0.37
N LYS A 169 -24.37 0.48 -0.16
CA LYS A 169 -24.06 1.45 -1.23
C LYS A 169 -23.14 0.83 -2.29
N GLN A 170 -22.17 0.02 -1.88
CA GLN A 170 -21.29 -0.68 -2.80
C GLN A 170 -22.06 -1.71 -3.64
N ALA A 171 -22.89 -2.51 -2.99
CA ALA A 171 -23.76 -3.49 -3.64
C ALA A 171 -24.83 -2.85 -4.55
N ALA A 172 -25.35 -1.67 -4.17
CA ALA A 172 -26.37 -0.96 -4.94
C ALA A 172 -25.78 -0.20 -6.15
N ASN A 173 -24.50 0.16 -6.11
CA ASN A 173 -23.83 0.96 -7.13
C ASN A 173 -22.81 0.15 -7.96
N ASN A 174 -22.81 -1.20 -7.88
CA ASN A 174 -21.84 -2.07 -8.53
C ASN A 174 -20.38 -1.66 -8.26
N ILE A 175 -20.10 -1.26 -7.02
CA ILE A 175 -18.77 -0.79 -6.61
C ILE A 175 -17.97 -1.98 -6.08
N ILE A 176 -16.82 -2.22 -6.67
CA ILE A 176 -15.88 -3.28 -6.28
C ILE A 176 -14.70 -2.63 -5.57
N SER A 177 -14.40 -3.08 -4.35
CA SER A 177 -13.18 -2.66 -3.65
C SER A 177 -12.06 -3.65 -3.93
N PHE A 178 -10.82 -3.19 -3.97
CA PHE A 178 -9.64 -4.03 -4.18
C PHE A 178 -8.43 -3.45 -3.44
N PHE A 179 -7.41 -4.27 -3.21
CA PHE A 179 -6.16 -3.84 -2.59
C PHE A 179 -4.94 -4.57 -3.16
N TYR A 180 -3.80 -3.90 -3.12
CA TYR A 180 -2.51 -4.49 -3.47
C TYR A 180 -1.87 -5.14 -2.24
N GLU A 181 -1.39 -6.37 -2.41
CA GLU A 181 -0.89 -7.21 -1.30
C GLU A 181 0.35 -6.61 -0.63
N GLN A 182 1.25 -6.03 -1.42
CA GLN A 182 2.52 -5.51 -0.95
C GLN A 182 2.55 -3.98 -1.03
N PRO A 183 3.22 -3.29 -0.09
CA PRO A 183 3.42 -1.84 -0.19
C PRO A 183 4.19 -1.44 -1.46
N ILE A 184 3.70 -0.42 -2.16
CA ILE A 184 4.28 0.10 -3.41
C ILE A 184 4.78 1.51 -3.13
N ASN A 185 6.07 1.73 -3.36
CA ASN A 185 6.72 3.01 -3.09
C ASN A 185 6.45 3.59 -1.68
N LYS A 186 6.45 2.73 -0.65
CA LYS A 186 6.11 3.05 0.77
C LYS A 186 4.63 3.35 1.05
N TYR A 187 3.74 2.99 0.14
CA TYR A 187 2.29 3.11 0.34
C TYR A 187 1.63 1.74 0.35
N THR A 188 0.76 1.49 1.32
CA THR A 188 -0.31 0.51 1.12
C THR A 188 -1.31 1.14 0.14
N VAL A 189 -1.68 0.40 -0.90
CA VAL A 189 -2.54 0.91 -1.99
C VAL A 189 -3.81 0.09 -2.05
N SER A 190 -4.94 0.79 -1.99
CA SER A 190 -6.27 0.22 -2.21
C SER A 190 -7.01 1.02 -3.27
N GLY A 191 -8.11 0.47 -3.75
CA GLY A 191 -8.92 1.16 -4.73
C GLY A 191 -10.39 0.76 -4.70
N ILE A 192 -11.17 1.63 -5.33
CA ILE A 192 -12.59 1.48 -5.53
C ILE A 192 -12.83 1.58 -7.03
N ALA A 193 -13.43 0.54 -7.60
CA ALA A 193 -13.86 0.46 -8.98
C ALA A 193 -15.37 0.66 -9.06
N ASN A 194 -15.81 1.62 -9.86
CA ASN A 194 -17.21 1.89 -10.13
C ASN A 194 -17.53 1.44 -11.55
N GLU A 195 -18.53 0.59 -11.72
CA GLU A 195 -18.93 0.17 -13.06
C GLU A 195 -19.41 1.37 -13.88
N ASN A 196 -18.87 1.51 -15.09
CA ASN A 196 -19.28 2.49 -16.06
C ASN A 196 -19.92 1.76 -17.26
N SER A 197 -21.26 1.76 -17.27
CA SER A 197 -22.07 1.09 -18.29
C SER A 197 -22.00 1.76 -19.66
N GLU A 198 -21.59 3.03 -19.76
CA GLU A 198 -21.43 3.73 -21.04
C GLU A 198 -20.23 3.21 -21.82
N PHE A 199 -19.16 2.85 -21.11
CA PHE A 199 -17.88 2.44 -21.71
C PHE A 199 -17.54 0.96 -21.50
N GLU A 200 -18.46 0.18 -20.93
CA GLU A 200 -18.24 -1.23 -20.56
C GLU A 200 -16.90 -1.41 -19.83
N CYS A 201 -16.68 -0.60 -18.78
CA CYS A 201 -15.40 -0.52 -18.07
C CYS A 201 -15.61 -0.17 -16.58
N TYR A 202 -14.53 -0.06 -15.81
CA TYR A 202 -14.58 0.46 -14.44
C TYR A 202 -13.83 1.78 -14.30
N ASP A 203 -14.45 2.76 -13.65
CA ASP A 203 -13.81 3.99 -13.18
C ASP A 203 -13.16 3.77 -11.82
N LEU A 204 -11.86 3.98 -11.74
CA LEU A 204 -11.06 3.69 -10.54
C LEU A 204 -10.76 4.95 -9.73
N THR A 205 -10.96 4.85 -8.42
CA THR A 205 -10.35 5.75 -7.44
C THR A 205 -9.33 4.96 -6.64
N LEU A 206 -8.09 5.44 -6.60
CA LEU A 206 -6.99 4.83 -5.88
C LEU A 206 -6.72 5.61 -4.59
N THR A 207 -6.46 4.90 -3.50
CA THR A 207 -6.12 5.45 -2.20
C THR A 207 -4.74 4.96 -1.79
N PHE A 208 -3.88 5.91 -1.41
CA PHE A 208 -2.49 5.67 -1.03
C PHE A 208 -2.30 6.07 0.42
N HIS A 209 -1.96 5.11 1.26
CA HIS A 209 -1.71 5.32 2.68
C HIS A 209 -0.23 5.03 3.01
N HIS A 210 0.49 6.06 3.46
CA HIS A 210 1.94 5.99 3.67
C HIS A 210 2.26 5.18 4.93
N ILE A 211 3.09 4.14 4.80
CA ILE A 211 3.35 3.17 5.88
C ILE A 211 3.94 3.81 7.14
N ASP A 212 4.92 4.72 7.00
CA ASP A 212 5.59 5.29 8.18
C ASP A 212 4.82 6.47 8.83
N THR A 213 4.06 7.23 8.05
CA THR A 213 3.48 8.51 8.51
C THR A 213 1.98 8.43 8.78
N GLY A 214 1.30 7.41 8.25
CA GLY A 214 -0.16 7.29 8.28
C GLY A 214 -0.89 8.36 7.45
N GLN A 215 -0.17 9.13 6.63
CA GLN A 215 -0.79 10.11 5.75
C GLN A 215 -1.44 9.41 4.57
N GLU A 216 -2.61 9.90 4.17
CA GLU A 216 -3.41 9.34 3.10
C GLU A 216 -3.82 10.40 2.08
N PHE A 217 -3.86 10.00 0.82
CA PHE A 217 -4.54 10.73 -0.25
C PHE A 217 -5.16 9.78 -1.26
N SER A 218 -6.14 10.28 -2.02
CA SER A 218 -6.75 9.55 -3.12
C SER A 218 -6.62 10.33 -4.42
N VAL A 219 -6.50 9.60 -5.53
CA VAL A 219 -6.49 10.15 -6.89
C VAL A 219 -7.33 9.28 -7.81
N TYR A 220 -7.79 9.86 -8.92
CA TYR A 220 -8.45 9.10 -9.97
C TYR A 220 -7.42 8.23 -10.69
N GLY A 221 -7.65 6.92 -10.69
CA GLY A 221 -6.81 5.90 -11.33
C GLY A 221 -7.03 5.80 -12.84
N GLY A 222 -8.17 6.30 -13.33
CA GLY A 222 -8.57 6.16 -14.73
C GLY A 222 -9.57 5.01 -14.90
N ARG A 223 -9.54 4.42 -16.09
CA ARG A 223 -10.44 3.35 -16.52
C ARG A 223 -9.68 2.07 -16.82
N THR A 224 -10.33 0.95 -16.58
CA THR A 224 -9.83 -0.40 -16.88
C THR A 224 -10.95 -1.24 -17.47
N SER A 225 -10.58 -2.18 -18.34
CA SER A 225 -11.52 -3.01 -19.08
C SER A 225 -12.33 -3.95 -18.20
N TRP A 226 -13.56 -4.25 -18.64
CA TRP A 226 -14.42 -5.25 -17.98
C TRP A 226 -13.76 -6.64 -18.09
N GLY A 227 -13.38 -7.23 -16.95
CA GLY A 227 -12.64 -8.51 -16.90
C GLY A 227 -11.34 -8.47 -16.10
N MET A 228 -10.87 -7.27 -15.72
CA MET A 228 -9.83 -7.14 -14.69
C MET A 228 -10.31 -7.85 -13.41
N LYS A 229 -9.56 -8.83 -12.92
CA LYS A 229 -9.89 -9.53 -11.67
C LYS A 229 -9.61 -8.58 -10.52
N LEU A 230 -10.58 -7.75 -10.19
CA LEU A 230 -10.57 -6.97 -8.97
C LEU A 230 -10.86 -7.95 -7.84
N ASP A 231 -9.78 -8.44 -7.22
CA ASP A 231 -9.82 -9.33 -6.08
C ASP A 231 -9.07 -8.73 -4.90
N ASP A 232 -9.22 -9.43 -3.78
CA ASP A 232 -8.40 -9.23 -2.61
C ASP A 232 -7.03 -9.87 -2.91
N ASN A 233 -5.95 -9.08 -2.79
CA ASN A 233 -4.54 -9.46 -3.03
C ASN A 233 -4.00 -9.27 -4.46
N LEU A 234 -4.23 -8.11 -5.08
CA LEU A 234 -3.57 -7.79 -6.36
C LEU A 234 -2.05 -7.70 -6.20
N ALA A 235 -1.32 -8.41 -7.08
CA ALA A 235 0.11 -8.26 -7.20
C ALA A 235 0.46 -7.00 -8.03
N TYR A 236 1.46 -6.25 -7.58
CA TYR A 236 2.05 -5.17 -8.37
C TYR A 236 3.31 -5.71 -9.07
N PRO A 237 3.45 -5.57 -10.40
CA PRO A 237 4.61 -6.09 -11.11
C PRO A 237 5.88 -5.36 -10.67
N ASP A 238 6.98 -6.10 -10.51
CA ASP A 238 8.30 -5.47 -10.43
C ASP A 238 8.60 -4.83 -11.78
N ASN A 239 8.67 -3.51 -11.78
CA ASN A 239 8.84 -2.71 -12.97
C ASN A 239 10.23 -2.06 -13.05
N LYS A 240 11.17 -2.49 -12.19
CA LYS A 240 12.53 -1.98 -12.14
C LYS A 240 13.51 -2.99 -12.78
N ASP A 241 14.26 -2.51 -13.76
CA ASP A 241 15.37 -3.22 -14.42
C ASP A 241 16.65 -2.41 -14.22
N GLY A 242 17.32 -2.64 -13.09
CA GLY A 242 18.45 -1.81 -12.65
C GLY A 242 18.02 -0.35 -12.41
N ASP A 243 18.65 0.59 -13.13
CA ASP A 243 18.32 2.03 -13.07
C ASP A 243 17.15 2.44 -13.96
N VAL A 244 16.55 1.47 -14.67
CA VAL A 244 15.47 1.72 -15.62
C VAL A 244 14.13 1.31 -15.01
N ILE A 245 13.20 2.25 -14.98
CA ILE A 245 11.82 2.01 -14.57
C ILE A 245 10.98 1.86 -15.83
N LYS A 246 10.31 0.71 -15.96
CA LYS A 246 9.34 0.44 -17.01
C LYS A 246 7.95 0.86 -16.51
N SER A 247 7.15 1.46 -17.37
CA SER A 247 5.71 1.61 -17.11
C SER A 247 5.06 0.21 -16.98
N PRO A 248 4.15 -0.01 -16.03
CA PRO A 248 3.63 -1.34 -15.72
C PRO A 248 2.82 -1.90 -16.89
N GLU A 249 2.82 -3.22 -17.05
CA GLU A 249 2.04 -3.89 -18.08
C GLU A 249 0.59 -4.14 -17.61
N TYR A 250 -0.36 -4.10 -18.55
CA TYR A 250 -1.77 -4.55 -18.44
C TYR A 250 -2.57 -4.05 -17.24
N ASP A 251 -3.53 -3.14 -17.48
CA ASP A 251 -4.59 -2.71 -16.54
C ASP A 251 -4.12 -2.15 -15.17
N ILE A 252 -2.80 -2.04 -14.93
CA ILE A 252 -2.25 -1.38 -13.75
C ILE A 252 -2.45 0.15 -13.88
N PRO A 253 -3.28 0.77 -13.03
CA PRO A 253 -3.78 2.12 -13.27
C PRO A 253 -2.86 3.23 -12.72
N PHE A 254 -1.66 2.88 -12.25
CA PHE A 254 -0.68 3.84 -11.77
C PHE A 254 0.75 3.31 -11.78
N PHE A 255 1.71 4.22 -11.77
CA PHE A 255 3.09 3.90 -11.42
C PHE A 255 3.85 5.10 -10.87
N PHE A 256 4.96 4.80 -10.20
CA PHE A 256 5.84 5.78 -9.59
C PHE A 256 7.16 5.87 -10.34
N THR A 257 7.60 7.08 -10.62
CA THR A 257 8.92 7.33 -11.21
C THR A 257 9.32 8.80 -11.05
N ASP A 258 10.62 9.05 -10.85
CA ASP A 258 11.21 10.39 -10.80
C ASP A 258 11.35 10.96 -12.21
N LEU A 259 10.38 11.77 -12.62
CA LEU A 259 10.38 12.35 -13.96
C LEU A 259 11.38 13.49 -14.06
N ASP A 260 11.41 14.43 -13.09
CA ASP A 260 12.30 15.58 -13.15
C ASP A 260 13.68 15.38 -12.49
N PHE A 261 13.99 14.13 -12.15
CA PHE A 261 15.29 13.67 -11.65
C PHE A 261 15.76 14.43 -10.40
N ASP A 262 14.81 14.75 -9.51
CA ASP A 262 15.02 15.47 -8.25
C ASP A 262 15.20 14.52 -7.03
N GLY A 263 15.13 13.21 -7.27
CA GLY A 263 15.24 12.15 -6.28
C GLY A 263 13.90 11.79 -5.63
N LYS A 264 12.77 12.28 -6.14
CA LYS A 264 11.43 11.97 -5.65
C LYS A 264 10.55 11.52 -6.80
N ASP A 265 9.87 10.40 -6.59
CA ASP A 265 8.96 9.89 -7.59
C ASP A 265 7.70 10.76 -7.71
N GLU A 266 7.32 11.06 -8.95
CA GLU A 266 5.96 11.42 -9.30
C GLU A 266 5.06 10.19 -9.35
N LEU A 267 3.79 10.41 -9.08
CA LEU A 267 2.72 9.44 -9.26
C LEU A 267 2.02 9.72 -10.60
N ILE A 268 2.04 8.75 -11.50
CA ILE A 268 1.40 8.81 -12.80
C ILE A 268 0.13 7.94 -12.76
N THR A 269 -1.03 8.50 -13.13
CA THR A 269 -2.34 7.82 -13.07
C THR A 269 -3.24 8.25 -14.23
N ASN A 270 -4.55 8.01 -14.10
CA ASN A 270 -5.58 8.32 -15.07
C ASN A 270 -5.32 7.59 -16.38
N LEU A 271 -5.22 6.26 -16.24
CA LEU A 271 -5.09 5.34 -17.35
C LEU A 271 -6.35 5.42 -18.21
N SER A 272 -6.20 5.74 -19.49
CA SER A 272 -7.26 5.63 -20.48
C SER A 272 -6.96 4.43 -21.38
N PRO A 273 -7.77 3.36 -21.34
CA PRO A 273 -7.55 2.18 -22.17
C PRO A 273 -7.79 2.52 -23.64
N TYR A 274 -6.94 2.06 -24.55
CA TYR A 274 -7.19 2.16 -25.98
C TYR A 274 -8.04 0.95 -26.42
N GLY A 275 -9.35 1.16 -26.58
CA GLY A 275 -10.24 0.12 -27.12
C GLY A 275 -9.78 -0.33 -28.51
N GLY A 276 -9.64 -1.65 -28.71
CA GLY A 276 -9.48 -2.27 -30.03
C GLY A 276 -8.07 -2.30 -30.64
N SER A 277 -7.00 -2.03 -29.87
CA SER A 277 -5.63 -2.26 -30.37
C SER A 277 -5.18 -3.72 -30.20
N GLN A 278 -4.30 -4.20 -31.07
CA GLN A 278 -3.80 -5.59 -31.07
C GLN A 278 -3.10 -6.01 -29.75
N ARG A 279 -2.84 -5.06 -28.85
CA ARG A 279 -2.14 -5.25 -27.56
C ARG A 279 -2.95 -4.85 -26.33
N ASN A 280 -4.15 -4.27 -26.48
CA ASN A 280 -5.03 -3.81 -25.38
C ASN A 280 -4.27 -3.05 -24.27
N VAL A 281 -3.57 -1.98 -24.63
CA VAL A 281 -2.85 -1.11 -23.68
C VAL A 281 -3.53 0.25 -23.58
N GLY A 282 -3.31 0.99 -22.49
CA GLY A 282 -3.81 2.35 -22.30
C GLY A 282 -2.71 3.41 -22.28
N ALA A 283 -3.10 4.66 -22.05
CA ALA A 283 -2.17 5.74 -21.76
C ALA A 283 -2.55 6.51 -20.49
N PHE A 284 -1.54 6.90 -19.74
CA PHE A 284 -1.69 7.78 -18.58
C PHE A 284 -1.73 9.24 -19.02
N THR A 285 -2.56 10.00 -18.31
CA THR A 285 -2.81 11.41 -18.65
C THR A 285 -2.73 12.33 -17.44
N SER A 286 -2.38 11.81 -16.27
CA SER A 286 -2.24 12.61 -15.05
C SER A 286 -0.94 12.30 -14.33
N ILE A 287 -0.30 13.36 -13.84
CA ILE A 287 0.98 13.32 -13.12
C ILE A 287 0.82 14.13 -11.85
N TYR A 288 1.23 13.56 -10.71
CA TYR A 288 1.14 14.18 -9.40
C TYR A 288 2.50 14.22 -8.73
N LYS A 289 2.84 15.38 -8.14
CA LYS A 289 3.93 15.48 -7.17
C LYS A 289 3.36 15.23 -5.79
N ILE A 290 4.01 14.38 -4.99
CA ILE A 290 3.57 14.11 -3.63
C ILE A 290 4.33 15.01 -2.65
N LYS A 291 3.59 15.82 -1.89
CA LYS A 291 4.18 16.72 -0.87
C LYS A 291 3.35 16.68 0.40
N SER A 292 4.01 16.39 1.52
CA SER A 292 3.39 16.39 2.85
C SER A 292 2.10 15.57 2.92
N GLY A 293 2.12 14.37 2.33
CA GLY A 293 0.97 13.45 2.35
C GLY A 293 -0.16 13.79 1.38
N LYS A 294 0.07 14.71 0.43
CA LYS A 294 -0.93 15.12 -0.57
C LYS A 294 -0.39 14.94 -1.98
N ALA A 295 -1.22 14.42 -2.86
CA ALA A 295 -1.00 14.46 -4.30
C ALA A 295 -1.35 15.85 -4.85
N ILE A 296 -0.37 16.54 -5.42
CA ILE A 296 -0.52 17.84 -6.07
C ILE A 296 -0.46 17.59 -7.58
N ASN A 297 -1.54 17.91 -8.30
CA ASN A 297 -1.59 17.74 -9.75
C ASN A 297 -0.51 18.62 -10.40
N ALA A 298 0.43 17.96 -11.09
CA ALA A 298 1.56 18.55 -11.79
C ALA A 298 1.51 18.27 -13.31
N THR A 299 0.37 17.80 -13.82
CA THR A 299 0.21 17.38 -15.22
C THR A 299 0.59 18.51 -16.17
N GLU A 300 0.04 19.71 -16.00
CA GLU A 300 0.35 20.87 -16.85
C GLU A 300 1.83 21.29 -16.75
N TYR A 301 2.46 21.12 -15.59
CA TYR A 301 3.88 21.44 -15.43
C TYR A 301 4.75 20.58 -16.35
N PHE A 302 4.47 19.27 -16.43
CA PHE A 302 5.20 18.35 -17.30
C PHE A 302 4.81 18.49 -18.77
N THR A 303 3.52 18.59 -19.09
CA THR A 303 3.07 18.69 -20.50
C THR A 303 3.47 20.00 -21.18
N ASN A 304 3.63 21.09 -20.42
CA ASN A 304 4.19 22.35 -20.94
C ASN A 304 5.69 22.26 -21.24
N LYS A 305 6.41 21.37 -20.55
CA LYS A 305 7.85 21.16 -20.73
C LYS A 305 8.17 20.21 -21.87
N SER A 306 7.30 19.23 -22.12
CA SER A 306 7.46 18.31 -23.22
C SER A 306 6.15 17.62 -23.60
N GLU A 307 5.93 17.46 -24.90
CA GLU A 307 4.75 16.76 -25.42
C GLU A 307 4.73 15.27 -25.10
N ILE A 308 5.87 14.69 -24.73
CA ILE A 308 5.98 13.27 -24.36
C ILE A 308 5.10 12.89 -23.17
N PHE A 309 4.69 13.88 -22.35
CA PHE A 309 3.84 13.68 -21.18
C PHE A 309 2.35 13.91 -21.45
N LYS A 310 1.97 14.36 -22.65
CA LYS A 310 0.55 14.56 -22.99
C LYS A 310 -0.22 13.24 -23.01
N SER A 311 0.47 12.15 -23.32
CA SER A 311 -0.06 10.79 -23.34
C SER A 311 1.10 9.83 -23.11
N ILE A 312 1.20 9.28 -21.91
CA ILE A 312 2.25 8.34 -21.53
C ILE A 312 1.75 6.93 -21.83
N ASP A 313 2.28 6.30 -22.86
CA ASP A 313 1.88 4.93 -23.22
C ASP A 313 2.29 3.93 -22.13
N GLN A 314 1.34 3.11 -21.70
CA GLN A 314 1.54 2.19 -20.58
C GLN A 314 2.60 1.12 -20.87
N TYR A 315 2.82 0.73 -22.13
CA TYR A 315 3.75 -0.35 -22.48
C TYR A 315 5.10 0.17 -23.00
N PHE A 316 5.11 1.39 -23.53
CA PHE A 316 6.21 1.92 -24.32
C PHE A 316 6.93 3.12 -23.70
N PHE A 317 6.68 3.39 -22.42
CA PHE A 317 7.32 4.44 -21.66
C PHE A 317 8.30 3.88 -20.63
N PHE A 318 9.54 4.37 -20.66
CA PHE A 318 10.58 3.99 -19.72
C PHE A 318 11.35 5.22 -19.23
N VAL A 319 11.84 5.15 -18.00
CA VAL A 319 12.65 6.18 -17.35
C VAL A 319 14.00 5.58 -16.97
N ASN A 320 15.10 6.17 -17.43
CA ASN A 320 16.45 5.79 -17.05
C ASN A 320 17.00 6.81 -16.05
N ASN A 321 17.02 6.45 -14.77
CA ASN A 321 17.42 7.33 -13.68
C ASN A 321 18.91 7.65 -13.71
N ALA A 322 19.77 6.66 -14.03
CA ALA A 322 21.22 6.86 -14.08
C ALA A 322 21.63 7.89 -15.15
N ARG A 323 20.93 7.92 -16.28
CA ARG A 323 21.25 8.80 -17.41
C ARG A 323 20.39 10.06 -17.48
N LYS A 324 19.35 10.14 -16.64
CA LYS A 324 18.32 11.18 -16.69
C LYS A 324 17.64 11.26 -18.06
N GLU A 325 17.18 10.10 -18.54
CA GLU A 325 16.60 9.94 -19.87
C GLU A 325 15.18 9.37 -19.81
N ILE A 326 14.31 9.84 -20.71
CA ILE A 326 13.03 9.21 -21.03
C ILE A 326 13.21 8.46 -22.35
N ILE A 327 12.79 7.20 -22.38
CA ILE A 327 12.91 6.31 -23.52
C ILE A 327 11.50 5.97 -23.97
N LEU A 328 11.19 6.25 -25.23
CA LEU A 328 9.90 5.96 -25.84
C LEU A 328 10.08 5.01 -27.01
N TYR A 329 9.22 4.00 -27.09
CA TYR A 329 9.09 3.26 -28.35
C TYR A 329 8.62 4.19 -29.46
N ALA A 330 9.26 4.11 -30.62
CA ALA A 330 9.03 5.01 -31.72
C ALA A 330 8.28 4.34 -32.86
N ASP A 331 8.80 3.21 -33.36
CA ASP A 331 8.30 2.53 -34.55
C ASP A 331 8.84 1.09 -34.65
N GLY A 332 8.29 0.35 -35.62
CA GLY A 332 8.74 -0.99 -35.99
C GLY A 332 7.94 -2.13 -35.35
N GLY A 333 8.52 -3.33 -35.37
CA GLY A 333 7.95 -4.58 -34.87
C GLY A 333 9.00 -5.52 -34.28
N ALA A 334 8.73 -6.82 -34.23
CA ALA A 334 9.58 -7.78 -33.51
C ALA A 334 11.05 -7.83 -33.99
N TYR A 335 11.28 -7.63 -35.30
CA TYR A 335 12.58 -7.83 -35.94
C TYR A 335 13.32 -6.53 -36.28
N SER A 336 12.62 -5.39 -36.31
CA SER A 336 13.17 -4.09 -36.65
C SER A 336 12.37 -3.04 -35.91
N PHE A 337 13.00 -2.30 -34.99
CA PHE A 337 12.30 -1.37 -34.10
C PHE A 337 13.17 -0.21 -33.66
N GLY A 338 12.50 0.86 -33.23
CA GLY A 338 13.12 2.14 -32.88
C GLY A 338 12.74 2.64 -31.50
N TRP A 339 13.67 3.33 -30.86
CA TRP A 339 13.43 4.12 -29.64
C TRP A 339 13.84 5.57 -29.84
N LYS A 340 13.01 6.49 -29.33
CA LYS A 340 13.38 7.90 -29.15
C LYS A 340 13.85 8.12 -27.72
N ILE A 341 15.01 8.74 -27.58
CA ILE A 341 15.60 9.07 -26.28
C ILE A 341 15.53 10.58 -26.08
N TYR A 342 14.96 10.99 -24.95
CA TYR A 342 14.90 12.38 -24.52
C TYR A 342 15.74 12.53 -23.27
N LYS A 343 16.70 13.45 -23.30
CA LYS A 343 17.59 13.72 -22.18
C LYS A 343 17.08 14.91 -21.39
N PHE A 344 17.02 14.76 -20.07
CA PHE A 344 16.67 15.85 -19.18
C PHE A 344 17.87 16.75 -18.94
N ASN A 345 17.70 18.05 -19.21
CA ASN A 345 18.72 19.06 -19.02
C ASN A 345 18.08 20.37 -18.58
N ASN A 346 18.56 20.95 -17.48
CA ASN A 346 18.10 22.24 -16.94
C ASN A 346 16.57 22.38 -16.82
N GLY A 347 15.87 21.31 -16.44
CA GLY A 347 14.42 21.34 -16.26
C GLY A 347 13.61 21.08 -17.53
N GLU A 348 14.23 20.75 -18.66
CA GLU A 348 13.55 20.47 -19.93
C GLU A 348 14.01 19.12 -20.49
N TYR A 349 13.19 18.54 -21.37
CA TYR A 349 13.53 17.30 -22.09
C TYR A 349 13.88 17.63 -23.52
N ILE A 350 15.11 17.32 -23.89
CA ILE A 350 15.64 17.57 -25.22
C ILE A 350 15.68 16.24 -25.95
N TYR A 351 15.11 16.17 -27.15
CA TYR A 351 15.27 15.01 -28.01
C TYR A 351 16.76 14.83 -28.36
N ASP A 352 17.34 13.73 -27.89
CA ASP A 352 18.79 13.52 -27.88
C ASP A 352 19.24 12.62 -29.03
N ARG A 353 18.57 11.47 -29.19
CA ARG A 353 18.92 10.48 -30.21
C ARG A 353 17.77 9.52 -30.51
N TYR A 354 17.87 8.87 -31.67
CA TYR A 354 17.06 7.71 -32.01
C TYR A 354 17.95 6.47 -32.09
N ILE A 355 17.47 5.36 -31.57
CA ILE A 355 18.16 4.07 -31.59
C ILE A 355 17.33 3.14 -32.47
N HIS A 356 17.90 2.73 -33.60
CA HIS A 356 17.33 1.70 -34.47
C HIS A 356 17.97 0.35 -34.16
N CYS A 357 17.17 -0.70 -34.09
CA CYS A 357 17.62 -2.06 -33.82
C CYS A 357 17.04 -3.01 -34.87
N ASP A 358 17.90 -3.68 -35.63
CA ASP A 358 17.53 -4.75 -36.56
C ASP A 358 18.04 -6.10 -36.05
N GLN A 359 17.17 -7.09 -35.95
CA GLN A 359 17.54 -8.45 -35.56
C GLN A 359 18.22 -9.17 -36.74
N ASN A 360 19.42 -9.68 -36.51
CA ASN A 360 20.16 -10.47 -37.47
C ASN A 360 19.73 -11.94 -37.35
N ILE A 361 18.83 -12.36 -38.25
CA ILE A 361 18.21 -13.71 -38.25
C ILE A 361 19.26 -14.83 -38.27
N ASP A 362 20.37 -14.63 -38.96
CA ASP A 362 21.39 -15.68 -39.15
C ASP A 362 22.43 -15.78 -38.02
N SER A 363 22.51 -14.79 -37.13
CA SER A 363 23.60 -14.69 -36.12
C SER A 363 23.14 -14.52 -34.68
N SER A 364 21.83 -14.58 -34.41
CA SER A 364 21.25 -14.44 -33.06
C SER A 364 21.75 -13.18 -32.33
N GLY A 365 21.63 -12.03 -33.00
CA GLY A 365 22.09 -10.74 -32.50
C GLY A 365 21.35 -9.57 -33.11
N TYR A 366 21.74 -8.35 -32.75
CA TYR A 366 21.15 -7.11 -33.23
C TYR A 366 22.20 -6.21 -33.86
N THR A 367 21.85 -5.59 -34.98
CA THR A 367 22.54 -4.41 -35.50
C THR A 367 21.88 -3.18 -34.90
N VAL A 368 22.62 -2.45 -34.08
CA VAL A 368 22.16 -1.24 -33.40
C VAL A 368 22.76 -0.02 -34.09
N THR A 369 21.90 0.89 -34.52
CA THR A 369 22.30 2.15 -35.17
C THR A 369 21.77 3.32 -34.35
N VAL A 370 22.70 4.14 -33.85
CA VAL A 370 22.40 5.38 -33.13
C VAL A 370 22.38 6.52 -34.13
N LEU A 371 21.24 7.19 -34.24
CA LEU A 371 20.99 8.34 -35.10
C LEU A 371 20.90 9.62 -34.26
N SER A 372 21.45 10.70 -34.78
CA SER A 372 21.26 12.07 -34.27
C SER A 372 19.78 12.49 -34.37
N PRO A 373 19.38 13.58 -33.69
CA PRO A 373 18.03 14.13 -33.82
C PRO A 373 17.62 14.46 -35.26
N GLN A 374 18.58 14.75 -36.13
CA GLN A 374 18.38 15.03 -37.56
C GLN A 374 18.38 13.77 -38.44
N GLY A 375 18.42 12.58 -37.83
CA GLY A 375 18.40 11.28 -38.52
C GLY A 375 19.75 10.87 -39.12
N GLN A 376 20.84 11.60 -38.86
CA GLN A 376 22.17 11.23 -39.36
C GLN A 376 22.80 10.15 -38.47
N PRO A 377 23.39 9.09 -39.04
CA PRO A 377 24.03 8.03 -38.27
C PRO A 377 25.27 8.55 -37.53
N ILE A 378 25.27 8.36 -36.21
CA ILE A 378 26.39 8.68 -35.31
C ILE A 378 27.29 7.45 -35.16
N LYS A 379 26.68 6.28 -34.91
CA LYS A 379 27.38 5.02 -34.66
C LYS A 379 26.51 3.85 -35.06
N SER A 380 27.11 2.79 -35.62
CA SER A 380 26.45 1.52 -35.87
C SER A 380 27.35 0.36 -35.44
N PHE A 381 26.78 -0.67 -34.82
CA PHE A 381 27.53 -1.82 -34.32
C PHE A 381 26.61 -3.03 -34.13
N THR A 382 27.19 -4.23 -34.17
CA THR A 382 26.47 -5.48 -33.93
C THR A 382 26.73 -5.99 -32.51
N VAL A 383 25.71 -6.52 -31.86
CA VAL A 383 25.77 -7.15 -30.53
C VAL A 383 25.05 -8.50 -30.55
N SER A 384 25.48 -9.43 -29.70
CA SER A 384 24.72 -10.66 -29.46
C SER A 384 23.40 -10.35 -28.76
N GLU A 385 22.42 -11.26 -28.86
CA GLU A 385 21.13 -11.13 -28.19
C GLU A 385 21.26 -10.97 -26.67
N ASP A 386 22.12 -11.78 -26.01
CA ASP A 386 22.37 -11.66 -24.56
C ASP A 386 22.91 -10.28 -24.18
N LYS A 387 23.85 -9.76 -24.98
CA LYS A 387 24.43 -8.44 -24.76
C LYS A 387 23.39 -7.34 -25.00
N PHE A 388 22.56 -7.50 -26.03
CA PHE A 388 21.46 -6.59 -26.31
C PHE A 388 20.49 -6.51 -25.14
N ASN A 389 19.99 -7.65 -24.68
CA ASN A 389 19.02 -7.70 -23.59
C ASN A 389 19.54 -7.07 -22.30
N ARG A 390 20.84 -7.24 -22.01
CA ARG A 390 21.48 -6.63 -20.85
C ARG A 390 21.77 -5.14 -21.00
N ASP A 391 22.28 -4.71 -22.16
CA ASP A 391 22.89 -3.37 -22.30
C ASP A 391 22.00 -2.38 -23.08
N LYS A 392 20.83 -2.79 -23.61
CA LYS A 392 20.00 -1.98 -24.52
C LYS A 392 19.65 -0.58 -24.00
N TRP A 393 19.47 -0.44 -22.69
CA TRP A 393 19.13 0.84 -22.07
C TRP A 393 20.33 1.78 -21.89
N ASN A 394 21.54 1.31 -22.19
CA ASN A 394 22.78 2.09 -22.13
C ASN A 394 23.27 2.61 -23.48
N TYR A 395 22.61 2.20 -24.58
CA TYR A 395 22.99 2.54 -25.95
C TYR A 395 22.74 4.00 -26.33
#